data_AF-A0A522DUV3-F1
#
_entry.id   AF-A0A522DUV3-F1
#
_cell.length_a   1.000
_cell.length_b   1.000
_cell.length_c   1.000
_cell.angle_alpha   90.00
_cell.angle_beta   90.00
_cell.angle_gamma   90.00
#
_symmetry.space_group_name_H-M   'P 1'
#
loop_
_entity.id
_entity.type
_entity.pdbx_description
1 polymer ?
#
loop_
_entity_poly.entity_id
_entity_poly.type
_entity_poly.pdbx_seq_one_letter_code
_entity_poly.pdbx_strand_id
1 'polypeptide(L)'
;MKRLALLSTVTATVLILVLPFVGGGGPGIAEQAAADSGRVIPELASAAPAAKVQPTAKVALAASGYEMRIAESAVAVQVGAESSASSQDFEHLAQKAVPKPFPVTPAGRASGTLQRMAAYAARGQSCPGNIATRTSGAPSKVSALGVGGTTSGDLALFAATYNQIRVANCLQPVRYFRYDSCTEQRLFWMAESPSLDPNDAWGHMGSTRSDGVPSVGCDGNLAGGSGNTGATVATKWWNSPAHRASLYRPGSSVGSNVCIAFAMTHGGVPNEPYSFTRAAARWTYC
;
A
#
# COMPACT_ATOMS: atom_id res chain seq x y z
N MET A 1 -23.07 -56.03 12.66
CA MET A 1 -23.05 -56.43 14.08
C MET A 1 -22.47 -55.28 14.89
N LYS A 2 -23.29 -54.72 15.80
CA LYS A 2 -23.00 -54.14 17.14
C LYS A 2 -21.75 -53.25 17.36
N ARG A 3 -21.74 -52.18 18.16
CA ARG A 3 -22.68 -51.34 18.94
C ARG A 3 -21.81 -50.27 19.65
N LEU A 4 -22.25 -49.00 19.61
CA LEU A 4 -22.39 -48.04 20.73
C LEU A 4 -21.32 -47.88 21.82
N ALA A 5 -20.92 -46.62 22.09
CA ALA A 5 -20.94 -45.94 23.41
C ALA A 5 -20.57 -44.44 23.22
N LEU A 6 -21.50 -43.47 23.34
CA LEU A 6 -22.04 -42.78 24.53
C LEU A 6 -21.15 -41.58 24.99
N LEU A 7 -21.53 -40.31 24.85
CA LEU A 7 -22.56 -39.46 25.50
C LEU A 7 -22.23 -38.99 26.93
N SER A 8 -22.19 -37.65 27.14
CA SER A 8 -22.74 -36.89 28.31
C SER A 8 -22.19 -35.43 28.33
N THR A 9 -22.94 -34.36 28.00
CA THR A 9 -23.97 -33.57 28.77
C THR A 9 -23.40 -32.56 29.80
N VAL A 10 -23.61 -31.23 29.67
CA VAL A 10 -24.65 -30.35 30.30
C VAL A 10 -23.90 -29.23 31.08
N THR A 11 -24.20 -27.92 31.14
CA THR A 11 -25.45 -27.16 31.42
C THR A 11 -25.25 -25.67 31.09
N ALA A 12 -26.36 -24.94 30.88
CA ALA A 12 -26.49 -23.50 30.72
C ALA A 12 -26.48 -22.72 32.05
N THR A 13 -26.11 -21.43 31.99
CA THR A 13 -26.61 -20.40 32.92
C THR A 13 -26.83 -19.08 32.19
N VAL A 14 -28.09 -18.63 32.20
CA VAL A 14 -28.55 -17.29 31.81
C VAL A 14 -28.52 -16.41 33.05
N LEU A 15 -28.04 -15.17 32.96
CA LEU A 15 -28.44 -14.11 33.88
C LEU A 15 -28.69 -12.80 33.13
N ILE A 16 -29.90 -12.28 33.37
CA ILE A 16 -30.52 -11.07 32.87
C ILE A 16 -30.09 -9.90 33.76
N LEU A 17 -29.82 -8.74 33.17
CA LEU A 17 -29.94 -7.45 33.87
C LEU A 17 -30.48 -6.40 32.90
N VAL A 18 -31.79 -6.17 33.04
CA VAL A 18 -32.57 -5.05 32.49
C VAL A 18 -32.47 -3.91 33.50
N LEU A 19 -32.20 -2.68 33.07
CA LEU A 19 -32.84 -1.49 33.63
C LEU A 19 -33.04 -0.41 32.54
N PRO A 20 -34.17 0.32 32.58
CA PRO A 20 -34.56 1.34 31.59
C PRO A 20 -34.16 2.75 32.05
N PHE A 21 -33.91 3.65 31.10
CA PHE A 21 -34.02 5.10 31.33
C PHE A 21 -35.14 5.67 30.47
N VAL A 22 -36.24 6.00 31.15
CA VAL A 22 -37.31 6.89 30.74
C VAL A 22 -37.15 8.14 31.61
N GLY A 23 -37.22 9.34 31.02
CA GLY A 23 -37.49 10.55 31.80
C GLY A 23 -37.06 11.89 31.20
N GLY A 24 -38.04 12.70 30.79
CA GLY A 24 -37.98 14.17 30.65
C GLY A 24 -37.63 14.64 29.24
N GLY A 25 -38.47 15.36 28.48
CA GLY A 25 -39.42 16.40 28.89
C GLY A 25 -38.86 17.76 28.43
N GLY A 26 -39.46 18.37 27.41
CA GLY A 26 -39.08 19.68 26.86
C GLY A 26 -39.25 20.85 27.86
N PRO A 27 -39.04 22.12 27.42
CA PRO A 27 -39.85 22.72 26.36
C PRO A 27 -39.05 23.52 25.31
N GLY A 28 -39.72 23.82 24.20
CA GLY A 28 -39.22 24.73 23.18
C GLY A 28 -39.44 26.20 23.53
N ILE A 29 -38.70 27.07 22.84
CA ILE A 29 -39.09 28.44 22.56
C ILE A 29 -38.52 28.81 21.19
N ALA A 30 -39.41 29.32 20.37
CA ALA A 30 -39.13 29.85 19.05
C ALA A 30 -38.32 31.14 19.16
N GLU A 31 -37.37 31.35 18.26
CA GLU A 31 -37.12 32.66 17.68
C GLU A 31 -36.40 32.51 16.34
N GLN A 32 -37.10 32.90 15.28
CA GLN A 32 -36.49 33.31 14.03
C GLN A 32 -36.02 34.76 14.22
N ALA A 33 -34.77 35.05 13.89
CA ALA A 33 -34.36 36.40 13.53
C ALA A 33 -33.38 36.32 12.36
N ALA A 34 -33.80 36.90 11.24
CA ALA A 34 -32.99 37.14 10.06
C ALA A 34 -32.15 38.42 10.21
N ALA A 35 -30.96 38.38 9.61
CA ALA A 35 -30.10 39.44 9.09
C ALA A 35 -30.08 40.85 9.73
N ASP A 36 -28.87 41.31 10.06
CA ASP A 36 -28.48 42.68 9.73
C ASP A 36 -27.03 42.74 9.21
N SER A 37 -26.88 43.48 8.11
CA SER A 37 -25.65 43.77 7.38
C SER A 37 -25.05 45.08 7.89
N GLY A 38 -24.17 44.97 8.88
CA GLY A 38 -23.47 46.12 9.48
C GLY A 38 -21.97 46.06 9.26
N ARG A 39 -21.50 46.67 8.17
CA ARG A 39 -20.08 46.91 7.89
C ARG A 39 -19.56 47.94 8.90
N VAL A 40 -18.75 47.50 9.86
CA VAL A 40 -17.97 48.40 10.73
C VAL A 40 -16.51 48.00 10.63
N ILE A 41 -15.75 48.81 9.90
CA ILE A 41 -14.28 48.88 9.96
C ILE A 41 -13.95 49.78 11.16
N PRO A 42 -12.93 49.44 11.95
CA PRO A 42 -11.93 50.45 12.29
C PRO A 42 -10.52 49.86 12.10
N GLU A 43 -9.72 50.41 11.20
CA GLU A 43 -8.88 51.61 11.37
C GLU A 43 -7.46 51.19 11.81
N LEU A 44 -6.56 51.29 10.84
CA LEU A 44 -5.11 51.22 11.00
C LEU A 44 -4.67 52.24 12.05
N ALA A 45 -3.90 51.80 13.05
CA ALA A 45 -3.01 52.67 13.81
C ALA A 45 -1.59 52.10 13.74
N SER A 46 -0.72 52.87 13.08
CA SER A 46 0.72 52.64 12.89
C SER A 46 1.50 52.64 14.21
N ALA A 47 2.46 51.73 14.35
CA ALA A 47 3.88 52.05 14.59
C ALA A 47 4.71 50.75 14.76
N ALA A 48 5.62 50.50 13.83
CA ALA A 48 6.68 49.53 13.99
C ALA A 48 7.92 50.22 14.60
N PRO A 49 8.66 49.60 15.53
CA PRO A 49 10.07 49.88 15.68
C PRO A 49 10.86 49.03 14.67
N ALA A 50 11.75 49.70 13.95
CA ALA A 50 12.62 49.11 12.94
C ALA A 50 13.53 48.01 13.53
N ALA A 51 13.22 46.75 13.22
CA ALA A 51 14.18 45.65 13.35
C ALA A 51 14.92 45.47 12.02
N LYS A 52 16.25 45.51 12.09
CA LYS A 52 17.16 45.33 10.95
C LYS A 52 16.84 44.03 10.22
N VAL A 53 16.37 44.13 8.98
CA VAL A 53 16.22 43.00 8.06
C VAL A 53 17.62 42.56 7.64
N GLN A 54 18.11 41.47 8.22
CA GLN A 54 19.18 40.70 7.60
C GLN A 54 18.57 39.93 6.41
N PRO A 55 19.20 39.93 5.22
CA PRO A 55 18.73 39.14 4.10
C PRO A 55 18.88 37.66 4.44
N THR A 56 17.76 36.96 4.63
CA THR A 56 17.73 35.51 4.63
C THR A 56 18.14 35.03 3.24
N ALA A 57 19.23 34.26 3.19
CA ALA A 57 19.68 33.60 1.98
C ALA A 57 18.53 32.79 1.37
N LYS A 58 18.25 33.03 0.09
CA LYS A 58 17.43 32.14 -0.73
C LYS A 58 18.14 30.78 -0.78
N VAL A 59 17.72 29.84 0.04
CA VAL A 59 18.11 28.44 -0.12
C VAL A 59 17.37 27.93 -1.35
N ALA A 60 18.11 27.78 -2.44
CA ALA A 60 17.69 27.08 -3.62
C ALA A 60 17.26 25.65 -3.22
N LEU A 61 16.08 25.23 -3.65
CA LEU A 61 15.68 23.82 -3.63
C LEU A 61 16.61 23.05 -4.58
N ALA A 62 17.74 22.58 -4.05
CA ALA A 62 18.47 21.47 -4.64
C ALA A 62 17.75 20.19 -4.22
N ALA A 63 17.04 19.59 -5.17
CA ALA A 63 16.57 18.22 -5.07
C ALA A 63 17.77 17.30 -4.81
N SER A 64 17.89 16.79 -3.59
CA SER A 64 18.73 15.64 -3.29
C SER A 64 17.96 14.72 -2.34
N GLY A 65 17.92 13.46 -2.71
CA GLY A 65 17.12 12.43 -2.05
C GLY A 65 17.51 12.30 -0.58
N TYR A 66 16.53 12.51 0.28
CA TYR A 66 16.55 11.98 1.62
C TYR A 66 15.15 11.46 1.92
N GLU A 67 15.04 10.14 2.04
CA GLU A 67 13.82 9.47 2.48
C GLU A 67 13.44 10.04 3.85
N MET A 68 12.30 10.74 3.89
CA MET A 68 11.67 11.10 5.15
C MET A 68 11.11 9.81 5.76
N ARG A 69 11.93 9.11 6.54
CA ARG A 69 11.45 8.14 7.52
C ARG A 69 10.69 8.94 8.57
N ILE A 70 9.38 9.11 8.37
CA ILE A 70 8.49 9.49 9.46
C ILE A 70 8.51 8.29 10.41
N ALA A 71 9.28 8.42 11.49
CA ALA A 71 9.30 7.43 12.55
C ALA A 71 7.86 7.30 13.09
N GLU A 72 7.35 6.07 13.20
CA GLU A 72 6.03 5.77 13.79
C GLU A 72 5.83 6.44 15.16
N SER A 73 6.92 6.71 15.88
CA SER A 73 6.93 7.44 17.14
C SER A 73 6.47 8.90 17.03
N ALA A 74 6.77 9.60 15.94
CA ALA A 74 6.34 10.99 15.75
C ALA A 74 4.82 11.09 15.50
N VAL A 75 4.25 10.10 14.82
CA VAL A 75 2.79 10.03 14.56
C VAL A 75 2.03 9.66 15.83
N ALA A 76 2.54 8.70 16.62
CA ALA A 76 1.92 8.30 17.88
C ALA A 76 1.89 9.44 18.92
N VAL A 77 2.97 10.24 18.99
CA VAL A 77 3.05 11.40 19.90
C VAL A 77 2.06 12.50 19.48
N GLN A 78 1.87 12.72 18.18
CA GLN A 78 0.99 13.75 17.67
C GLN A 78 -0.50 13.38 17.84
N VAL A 79 -0.87 12.11 17.62
CA VAL A 79 -2.22 11.60 17.88
C VAL A 79 -2.54 11.61 19.39
N GLY A 80 -1.56 11.29 20.24
CA GLY A 80 -1.72 11.37 21.70
C GLY A 80 -1.99 12.78 22.20
N ALA A 81 -1.24 13.77 21.72
CA ALA A 81 -1.40 15.17 22.11
C ALA A 81 -2.71 15.82 21.61
N GLU A 82 -3.18 15.44 20.42
CA GLU A 82 -4.46 15.92 19.89
C GLU A 82 -5.67 15.28 20.61
N SER A 83 -5.54 14.02 21.06
CA SER A 83 -6.60 13.33 21.80
C SER A 83 -6.83 13.88 23.21
N SER A 84 -5.77 14.27 23.91
CA SER A 84 -5.86 14.86 25.25
C SER A 84 -6.43 16.28 25.20
N ALA A 85 -6.06 17.09 24.20
CA ALA A 85 -6.61 18.42 23.99
C ALA A 85 -8.12 18.41 23.68
N SER A 86 -8.62 17.41 22.94
CA SER A 86 -10.04 17.33 22.56
C SER A 86 -10.98 16.85 23.68
N SER A 87 -10.46 16.35 24.80
CA SER A 87 -11.28 15.79 25.90
C SER A 87 -11.75 16.83 26.94
N GLN A 88 -11.22 18.06 26.86
CA GLN A 88 -11.44 19.10 27.88
C GLN A 88 -12.18 20.34 27.36
N ASP A 89 -12.42 20.44 26.05
CA ASP A 89 -13.03 21.61 25.44
C ASP A 89 -14.44 21.28 24.91
N PHE A 90 -15.45 21.62 25.73
CA PHE A 90 -16.87 21.42 25.41
C PHE A 90 -17.50 22.64 24.75
N GLU A 91 -16.84 23.82 24.77
CA GLU A 91 -17.37 25.07 24.23
C GLU A 91 -16.99 25.32 22.77
N HIS A 92 -15.99 24.59 22.25
CA HIS A 92 -15.50 24.74 20.87
C HIS A 92 -15.65 23.47 20.01
N LEU A 93 -16.77 22.75 20.15
CA LEU A 93 -17.07 21.55 19.34
C LEU A 93 -16.99 21.79 17.81
N ALA A 94 -17.30 23.01 17.36
CA ALA A 94 -17.21 23.43 15.96
C ALA A 94 -15.78 23.74 15.48
N GLN A 95 -14.80 23.83 16.39
CA GLN A 95 -13.39 24.08 16.10
C GLN A 95 -12.50 22.86 16.39
N LYS A 96 -13.10 21.66 16.52
CA LYS A 96 -12.32 20.41 16.55
C LYS A 96 -11.36 20.43 15.37
N ALA A 97 -10.06 20.35 15.66
CA ALA A 97 -9.02 20.28 14.65
C ALA A 97 -9.42 19.19 13.66
N VAL A 98 -9.70 19.59 12.42
CA VAL A 98 -9.98 18.63 11.35
C VAL A 98 -8.72 17.78 11.25
N PRO A 99 -8.82 16.44 11.47
CA PRO A 99 -7.65 15.58 11.39
C PRO A 99 -6.94 15.85 10.07
N LYS A 100 -5.67 16.25 10.14
CA LYS A 100 -4.89 16.51 8.93
C LYS A 100 -4.96 15.25 8.07
N PRO A 101 -5.31 15.37 6.78
CA PRO A 101 -5.35 14.22 5.89
C PRO A 101 -4.02 13.49 5.99
N PHE A 102 -4.06 12.19 6.25
CA PHE A 102 -2.85 11.37 6.20
C PHE A 102 -2.17 11.58 4.84
N PRO A 103 -0.83 11.75 4.79
CA PRO A 103 -0.14 11.96 3.53
C PRO A 103 -0.31 10.72 2.65
N VAL A 104 -1.18 10.80 1.64
CA VAL A 104 -1.40 9.75 0.65
C VAL A 104 -0.57 10.06 -0.60
N THR A 105 0.21 9.08 -1.05
CA THR A 105 1.01 9.18 -2.28
C THR A 105 0.12 9.43 -3.52
N PRO A 106 0.66 9.99 -4.62
CA PRO A 106 -0.10 10.14 -5.86
C PRO A 106 -0.72 8.81 -6.35
N ALA A 107 0.03 7.71 -6.24
CA ALA A 107 -0.44 6.38 -6.54
C ALA A 107 -1.59 5.94 -5.61
N GLY A 108 -1.47 6.20 -4.30
CA GLY A 108 -2.54 5.98 -3.33
C GLY A 108 -3.82 6.73 -3.67
N ARG A 109 -3.70 8.03 -3.97
CA ARG A 109 -4.84 8.87 -4.34
C ARG A 109 -5.51 8.34 -5.61
N ALA A 110 -4.74 8.07 -6.65
CA ALA A 110 -5.24 7.51 -7.90
C ALA A 110 -5.82 6.09 -7.75
N SER A 111 -5.45 5.36 -6.70
CA SER A 111 -6.02 4.04 -6.40
C SER A 111 -7.30 4.10 -5.57
N GLY A 112 -7.69 5.26 -5.03
CA GLY A 112 -8.85 5.41 -4.16
C GLY A 112 -8.58 5.21 -2.65
N THR A 113 -7.35 5.45 -2.18
CA THR A 113 -6.99 5.23 -0.76
C THR A 113 -7.86 6.07 0.19
N LEU A 114 -8.10 7.34 -0.12
CA LEU A 114 -8.92 8.22 0.73
C LEU A 114 -10.36 7.72 0.88
N GLN A 115 -10.94 7.22 -0.22
CA GLN A 115 -12.28 6.63 -0.22
C GLN A 115 -12.33 5.36 0.64
N ARG A 116 -11.30 4.51 0.57
CA ARG A 116 -11.20 3.33 1.44
C ARG A 116 -11.07 3.70 2.90
N MET A 117 -10.21 4.67 3.22
CA MET A 117 -10.05 5.18 4.59
C MET A 117 -11.38 5.68 5.15
N ALA A 118 -12.09 6.53 4.39
CA ALA A 118 -13.41 7.02 4.77
C ALA A 118 -14.43 5.89 4.94
N ALA A 119 -14.41 4.88 4.07
CA ALA A 119 -15.31 3.73 4.17
C ALA A 119 -15.04 2.87 5.42
N TYR A 120 -13.78 2.69 5.83
CA TYR A 120 -13.46 2.03 7.10
C TYR A 120 -13.91 2.89 8.30
N ALA A 121 -13.60 4.18 8.30
CA ALA A 121 -13.99 5.10 9.37
C ALA A 121 -15.51 5.18 9.54
N ALA A 122 -16.29 5.20 8.45
CA ALA A 122 -17.76 5.19 8.49
C ALA A 122 -18.34 3.93 9.14
N ARG A 123 -17.58 2.83 9.21
CA ARG A 123 -17.94 1.59 9.92
C ARG A 123 -17.34 1.51 11.33
N GLY A 124 -16.70 2.59 11.83
CA GLY A 124 -15.97 2.59 13.09
C GLY A 124 -14.73 1.69 13.08
N GLN A 125 -14.18 1.39 11.89
CA GLN A 125 -13.04 0.49 11.70
C GLN A 125 -11.78 1.27 11.30
N SER A 126 -10.62 0.74 11.65
CA SER A 126 -9.33 1.16 11.08
C SER A 126 -9.01 0.40 9.80
N CYS A 127 -8.04 0.91 9.03
CA CYS A 127 -7.51 0.18 7.88
C CYS A 127 -6.89 -1.17 8.31
N PRO A 128 -6.82 -2.16 7.41
CA PRO A 128 -6.25 -3.47 7.74
C PRO A 128 -4.79 -3.34 8.16
N GLY A 129 -4.42 -4.04 9.24
CA GLY A 129 -3.03 -4.14 9.67
C GLY A 129 -2.22 -5.17 8.89
N ASN A 130 -0.91 -5.22 9.14
CA ASN A 130 -0.04 -6.25 8.58
C ASN A 130 -0.44 -7.65 9.10
N ILE A 131 -0.22 -8.66 8.25
CA ILE A 131 -0.40 -10.07 8.59
C ILE A 131 0.90 -10.84 8.38
N ALA A 132 1.04 -11.99 9.06
CA ALA A 132 2.11 -12.92 8.77
C ALA A 132 2.01 -13.40 7.31
N THR A 133 3.09 -13.15 6.57
CA THR A 133 3.20 -13.48 5.15
C THR A 133 3.90 -14.83 5.00
N ARG A 134 3.49 -15.65 4.02
CA ARG A 134 4.09 -16.95 3.72
C ARG A 134 4.64 -16.95 2.31
N THR A 135 5.93 -17.27 2.18
CA THR A 135 6.60 -17.50 0.89
C THR A 135 6.81 -18.99 0.68
N SER A 136 6.75 -19.45 -0.57
CA SER A 136 7.06 -20.86 -0.91
C SER A 136 8.57 -21.18 -0.90
N GLY A 137 9.42 -20.17 -0.77
CA GLY A 137 10.82 -20.25 -1.19
C GLY A 137 10.95 -20.24 -2.72
N ALA A 138 12.17 -20.03 -3.20
CA ALA A 138 12.54 -20.09 -4.61
C ALA A 138 13.88 -20.83 -4.78
N PRO A 139 14.05 -21.56 -5.90
CA PRO A 139 15.15 -22.52 -6.06
C PRO A 139 16.50 -21.89 -6.43
N SER A 140 16.56 -20.58 -6.73
CA SER A 140 17.79 -19.92 -7.22
C SER A 140 18.42 -20.66 -8.41
N LYS A 141 17.59 -21.08 -9.37
CA LYS A 141 18.06 -21.78 -10.58
C LYS A 141 19.01 -20.88 -11.38
N VAL A 142 19.89 -21.50 -12.16
CA VAL A 142 20.68 -20.79 -13.18
C VAL A 142 20.31 -21.40 -14.52
N SER A 143 20.02 -20.54 -15.51
CA SER A 143 19.72 -20.97 -16.87
C SER A 143 20.95 -21.56 -17.57
N ALA A 144 20.74 -22.19 -18.73
CA ALA A 144 21.85 -22.78 -19.49
C ALA A 144 22.87 -21.73 -19.95
N LEU A 145 22.44 -20.47 -20.15
CA LEU A 145 23.31 -19.37 -20.55
C LEU A 145 23.82 -18.53 -19.36
N GLY A 146 23.67 -19.01 -18.12
CA GLY A 146 24.25 -18.37 -16.94
C GLY A 146 23.41 -17.25 -16.31
N VAL A 147 22.19 -17.00 -16.80
CA VAL A 147 21.25 -16.05 -16.16
C VAL A 147 20.80 -16.61 -14.81
N GLY A 148 20.96 -15.82 -13.75
CA GLY A 148 20.52 -16.18 -12.40
C GLY A 148 19.00 -16.09 -12.26
N GLY A 149 18.39 -17.04 -11.56
CA GLY A 149 16.95 -17.12 -11.32
C GLY A 149 16.53 -16.55 -9.96
N THR A 150 15.27 -16.76 -9.64
CA THR A 150 14.59 -16.17 -8.48
C THR A 150 15.18 -16.73 -7.20
N THR A 151 15.68 -15.84 -6.34
CA THR A 151 16.14 -16.24 -5.01
C THR A 151 15.01 -16.16 -3.99
N SER A 152 15.15 -16.92 -2.89
CA SER A 152 14.21 -16.81 -1.77
C SER A 152 14.22 -15.41 -1.13
N GLY A 153 15.34 -14.69 -1.23
CA GLY A 153 15.48 -13.30 -0.79
C GLY A 153 14.65 -12.34 -1.65
N ASP A 154 14.66 -12.50 -2.97
CA ASP A 154 13.85 -11.68 -3.89
C ASP A 154 12.36 -11.82 -3.57
N LEU A 155 11.91 -13.07 -3.41
CA LEU A 155 10.50 -13.37 -3.10
C LEU A 155 10.08 -12.82 -1.73
N ALA A 156 10.94 -12.92 -0.72
CA ALA A 156 10.67 -12.41 0.63
C ALA A 156 10.59 -10.87 0.65
N LEU A 157 11.55 -10.19 0.00
CA LEU A 157 11.55 -8.73 -0.12
C LEU A 157 10.32 -8.23 -0.89
N PHE A 158 9.98 -8.89 -2.01
CA PHE A 158 8.78 -8.58 -2.77
C PHE A 158 7.51 -8.73 -1.91
N ALA A 159 7.36 -9.86 -1.21
CA ALA A 159 6.18 -10.14 -0.39
C ALA A 159 5.99 -9.12 0.73
N ALA A 160 7.07 -8.77 1.43
CA ALA A 160 7.06 -7.78 2.49
C ALA A 160 6.64 -6.39 1.98
N THR A 161 7.30 -5.89 0.92
CA THR A 161 7.00 -4.56 0.36
C THR A 161 5.61 -4.51 -0.27
N TYR A 162 5.18 -5.56 -0.96
CA TYR A 162 3.84 -5.64 -1.54
C TYR A 162 2.75 -5.48 -0.48
N ASN A 163 2.85 -6.19 0.64
CA ASN A 163 1.88 -6.07 1.73
C ASN A 163 1.99 -4.74 2.47
N GLN A 164 3.19 -4.20 2.66
CA GLN A 164 3.37 -2.87 3.22
C GLN A 164 2.66 -1.81 2.38
N ILE A 165 2.79 -1.87 1.05
CA ILE A 165 2.08 -0.98 0.11
C ILE A 165 0.56 -1.16 0.25
N ARG A 166 0.07 -2.40 0.36
CA ARG A 166 -1.37 -2.66 0.52
C ARG A 166 -1.92 -2.04 1.80
N VAL A 167 -1.28 -2.31 2.92
CA VAL A 167 -1.68 -1.79 4.24
C VAL A 167 -1.63 -0.26 4.27
N ALA A 168 -0.56 0.34 3.77
CA ALA A 168 -0.43 1.80 3.66
C ALA A 168 -1.52 2.46 2.80
N ASN A 169 -2.20 1.68 1.95
CA ASN A 169 -3.27 2.14 1.08
C ASN A 169 -4.64 1.56 1.44
N CYS A 170 -4.79 1.06 2.66
CA CYS A 170 -6.02 0.50 3.22
C CYS A 170 -6.61 -0.64 2.39
N LEU A 171 -5.73 -1.42 1.76
CA LEU A 171 -6.06 -2.67 1.09
C LEU A 171 -5.80 -3.83 2.05
N GLN A 172 -6.65 -4.86 1.98
CA GLN A 172 -6.44 -6.12 2.71
C GLN A 172 -5.11 -6.74 2.25
N PRO A 173 -4.18 -7.13 3.13
CA PRO A 173 -2.94 -7.78 2.74
C PRO A 173 -3.18 -9.20 2.20
N VAL A 174 -2.24 -9.73 1.43
CA VAL A 174 -2.28 -11.11 0.90
C VAL A 174 -1.41 -12.01 1.77
N ARG A 175 -1.87 -13.22 2.09
CA ARG A 175 -1.10 -14.13 2.96
C ARG A 175 -0.02 -14.90 2.20
N TYR A 176 -0.27 -15.32 0.97
CA TYR A 176 0.54 -16.31 0.28
C TYR A 176 1.25 -15.74 -0.96
N PHE A 177 2.56 -15.95 -1.01
CA PHE A 177 3.43 -15.56 -2.11
C PHE A 177 4.18 -16.79 -2.60
N ARG A 178 4.15 -17.04 -3.90
CA ARG A 178 4.71 -18.25 -4.49
C ARG A 178 5.72 -17.88 -5.55
N TYR A 179 6.84 -18.59 -5.54
CA TYR A 179 7.71 -18.67 -6.70
C TYR A 179 6.93 -19.27 -7.87
N ASP A 180 7.05 -18.65 -9.04
CA ASP A 180 6.38 -19.10 -10.26
C ASP A 180 7.40 -19.51 -11.33
N SER A 181 7.59 -20.81 -11.50
CA SER A 181 8.51 -21.35 -12.49
C SER A 181 8.10 -21.07 -13.93
N CYS A 182 6.80 -20.91 -14.20
CA CYS A 182 6.33 -20.61 -15.56
C CYS A 182 6.68 -19.16 -15.92
N THR A 183 6.51 -18.24 -14.97
CA THR A 183 6.96 -16.85 -15.14
C THR A 183 8.49 -16.75 -15.17
N GLU A 184 9.22 -17.51 -14.36
CA GLU A 184 10.69 -17.52 -14.43
C GLU A 184 11.20 -18.00 -15.80
N GLN A 185 10.57 -19.02 -16.39
CA GLN A 185 10.90 -19.47 -17.75
C GLN A 185 10.73 -18.35 -18.78
N ARG A 186 9.68 -17.53 -18.66
CA ARG A 186 9.47 -16.35 -19.50
C ARG A 186 10.62 -15.35 -19.34
N LEU A 187 11.03 -15.07 -18.11
CA LEU A 187 12.09 -14.12 -17.81
C LEU A 187 13.47 -14.61 -18.28
N PHE A 188 13.76 -15.92 -18.17
CA PHE A 188 14.96 -16.49 -18.78
C PHE A 188 14.94 -16.34 -20.29
N TRP A 189 13.85 -16.69 -20.95
CA TRP A 189 13.73 -16.49 -22.40
C TRP A 189 14.00 -15.04 -22.82
N MET A 190 13.53 -14.06 -22.04
CA MET A 190 13.79 -12.64 -22.28
C MET A 190 15.27 -12.28 -22.06
N ALA A 191 15.88 -12.80 -20.99
CA ALA A 191 17.26 -12.53 -20.63
C ALA A 191 18.28 -13.24 -21.53
N GLU A 192 17.87 -14.29 -22.22
CA GLU A 192 18.70 -15.09 -23.10
C GLU A 192 18.63 -14.64 -24.56
N SER A 193 18.03 -13.48 -24.85
CA SER A 193 18.14 -12.90 -26.18
C SER A 193 19.62 -12.60 -26.50
N PRO A 194 20.12 -12.93 -27.70
CA PRO A 194 21.47 -12.55 -28.12
C PRO A 194 21.58 -11.07 -28.53
N SER A 195 20.47 -10.33 -28.58
CA SER A 195 20.46 -8.93 -29.02
C SER A 195 21.12 -8.00 -28.01
N LEU A 196 21.80 -6.98 -28.52
CA LEU A 196 22.29 -5.84 -27.73
C LEU A 196 21.21 -4.75 -27.54
N ASP A 197 20.07 -4.85 -28.23
CA ASP A 197 18.94 -3.94 -28.00
C ASP A 197 18.29 -4.27 -26.65
N PRO A 198 18.33 -3.35 -25.67
CA PRO A 198 17.74 -3.57 -24.36
C PRO A 198 16.21 -3.71 -24.40
N ASN A 199 15.55 -3.43 -25.53
CA ASN A 199 14.12 -3.64 -25.72
C ASN A 199 13.80 -4.97 -26.43
N ASP A 200 14.79 -5.72 -26.90
CA ASP A 200 14.51 -7.02 -27.50
C ASP A 200 13.91 -7.98 -26.48
N ALA A 201 13.02 -8.85 -26.95
CA ALA A 201 12.25 -9.78 -26.15
C ALA A 201 11.32 -9.13 -25.08
N TRP A 202 11.42 -7.82 -24.81
CA TRP A 202 10.51 -7.11 -23.92
C TRP A 202 9.11 -7.05 -24.51
N GLY A 203 8.16 -7.62 -23.77
CA GLY A 203 6.76 -7.61 -24.15
C GLY A 203 5.97 -8.71 -23.47
N HIS A 204 4.66 -8.60 -23.58
CA HIS A 204 3.72 -9.63 -23.17
C HIS A 204 3.82 -10.88 -24.06
N MET A 205 3.14 -11.95 -23.67
CA MET A 205 3.10 -13.20 -24.43
C MET A 205 2.67 -12.96 -25.87
N GLY A 206 3.31 -13.65 -26.81
CA GLY A 206 3.15 -13.43 -28.25
C GLY A 206 4.25 -12.57 -28.89
N SER A 207 5.16 -12.00 -28.10
CA SER A 207 6.40 -11.42 -28.66
C SER A 207 7.37 -12.50 -29.12
N THR A 208 8.18 -12.16 -30.12
CA THR A 208 9.27 -12.98 -30.64
C THR A 208 10.57 -12.23 -30.42
N ARG A 209 11.63 -12.92 -30.03
CA ARG A 209 12.96 -12.30 -29.94
C ARG A 209 13.48 -11.98 -31.33
N SER A 210 14.48 -11.11 -31.41
CA SER A 210 15.20 -10.78 -32.64
C SER A 210 15.77 -11.99 -33.39
N ASP A 211 16.10 -13.08 -32.69
CA ASP A 211 16.60 -14.34 -33.28
C ASP A 211 15.49 -15.32 -33.72
N GLY A 212 14.23 -14.88 -33.72
CA GLY A 212 13.10 -15.65 -34.20
C GLY A 212 12.53 -16.67 -33.20
N VAL A 213 13.11 -16.79 -32.00
CA VAL A 213 12.59 -17.71 -30.99
C VAL A 213 11.29 -17.15 -30.39
N PRO A 214 10.17 -17.90 -30.44
CA PRO A 214 8.86 -17.44 -29.95
C PRO A 214 8.80 -17.42 -28.41
N SER A 215 7.90 -16.60 -27.86
CA SER A 215 7.66 -16.50 -26.41
C SER A 215 7.34 -17.85 -25.76
N VAL A 216 8.00 -18.16 -24.64
CA VAL A 216 7.67 -19.29 -23.75
C VAL A 216 7.35 -18.82 -22.31
N GLY A 217 6.81 -19.71 -21.49
CA GLY A 217 6.49 -19.43 -20.08
C GLY A 217 5.14 -18.75 -19.89
N CYS A 218 4.97 -18.08 -18.75
CA CYS A 218 3.73 -17.40 -18.35
C CYS A 218 3.92 -15.88 -18.29
N ASP A 219 2.86 -15.16 -18.67
CA ASP A 219 2.82 -13.71 -18.62
C ASP A 219 2.54 -13.17 -17.21
N GLY A 220 2.77 -11.87 -17.02
CA GLY A 220 2.49 -11.15 -15.80
C GLY A 220 2.79 -9.65 -15.94
N ASN A 221 2.73 -8.93 -14.83
CA ASN A 221 3.26 -7.58 -14.80
C ASN A 221 4.77 -7.63 -14.93
N LEU A 222 5.33 -7.03 -15.96
CA LEU A 222 6.77 -7.05 -16.21
C LEU A 222 7.43 -5.79 -15.65
N ALA A 223 8.65 -5.93 -15.14
CA ALA A 223 9.53 -4.82 -14.80
C ALA A 223 10.99 -5.22 -15.04
N GLY A 224 11.81 -4.25 -15.41
CA GLY A 224 13.23 -4.46 -15.70
C GLY A 224 14.12 -3.31 -15.29
N GLY A 225 15.43 -3.56 -15.37
CA GLY A 225 16.48 -2.54 -15.21
C GLY A 225 17.47 -2.84 -14.09
N SER A 226 18.53 -2.04 -14.05
CA SER A 226 19.60 -2.14 -13.07
C SER A 226 19.20 -1.70 -11.67
N GLY A 227 19.76 -2.36 -10.65
CA GLY A 227 19.55 -2.03 -9.23
C GLY A 227 18.17 -2.40 -8.69
N ASN A 228 17.41 -3.20 -9.45
CA ASN A 228 16.10 -3.65 -9.03
C ASN A 228 16.19 -4.82 -8.04
N THR A 229 15.34 -4.78 -7.01
CA THR A 229 15.10 -5.88 -6.07
C THR A 229 13.62 -6.21 -6.03
N GLY A 230 13.22 -7.29 -5.36
CA GLY A 230 11.81 -7.60 -5.12
C GLY A 230 11.02 -6.40 -4.56
N ALA A 231 11.63 -5.62 -3.67
CA ALA A 231 11.01 -4.42 -3.09
C ALA A 231 10.83 -3.28 -4.12
N THR A 232 11.84 -3.02 -4.95
CA THR A 232 11.76 -1.92 -5.92
C THR A 232 10.74 -2.20 -7.01
N VAL A 233 10.64 -3.45 -7.50
CA VAL A 233 9.66 -3.83 -8.53
C VAL A 233 8.23 -3.80 -7.99
N ALA A 234 8.01 -4.19 -6.72
CA ALA A 234 6.72 -4.02 -6.05
C ALA A 234 6.27 -2.54 -6.06
N THR A 235 7.19 -1.62 -5.76
CA THR A 235 6.94 -0.18 -5.75
C THR A 235 6.69 0.37 -7.15
N LYS A 236 7.48 -0.05 -8.16
CA LYS A 236 7.29 0.33 -9.57
C LYS A 236 5.89 -0.05 -10.07
N TRP A 237 5.44 -1.28 -9.80
CA TRP A 237 4.11 -1.73 -10.20
C TRP A 237 2.99 -1.00 -9.47
N TRP A 238 3.17 -0.63 -8.21
CA TRP A 238 2.19 0.21 -7.49
C TRP A 238 2.06 1.61 -8.12
N ASN A 239 3.18 2.18 -8.56
CA ASN A 239 3.23 3.53 -9.13
C ASN A 239 2.74 3.57 -10.59
N SER A 240 2.64 2.44 -11.28
CA SER A 240 2.11 2.36 -12.64
C SER A 240 0.61 1.99 -12.65
N PRO A 241 -0.29 2.79 -13.26
CA PRO A 241 -1.73 2.56 -13.19
C PRO A 241 -2.19 1.18 -13.66
N ALA A 242 -1.74 0.72 -14.83
CA ALA A 242 -2.13 -0.57 -15.40
C ALA A 242 -1.63 -1.73 -14.53
N HIS A 243 -0.36 -1.68 -14.12
CA HIS A 243 0.23 -2.70 -13.25
C HIS A 243 -0.41 -2.74 -11.86
N ARG A 244 -0.73 -1.58 -11.29
CA ARG A 244 -1.45 -1.49 -10.02
C ARG A 244 -2.84 -2.12 -10.14
N ALA A 245 -3.56 -1.81 -11.21
CA ALA A 245 -4.91 -2.34 -11.44
C ALA A 245 -4.90 -3.88 -11.55
N SER A 246 -3.95 -4.46 -12.32
CA SER A 246 -3.85 -5.90 -12.53
C SER A 246 -3.35 -6.68 -11.31
N LEU A 247 -2.33 -6.15 -10.61
CA LEU A 247 -1.62 -6.91 -9.57
C LEU A 247 -2.03 -6.54 -8.14
N TYR A 248 -2.33 -5.27 -7.86
CA TYR A 248 -2.79 -4.85 -6.53
C TYR A 248 -4.31 -4.84 -6.41
N ARG A 249 -5.04 -4.80 -7.54
CA ARG A 249 -6.49 -4.93 -7.60
C ARG A 249 -7.21 -4.14 -6.50
N PRO A 250 -7.02 -2.80 -6.40
CA PRO A 250 -7.49 -2.01 -5.26
C PRO A 250 -9.02 -2.01 -5.06
N GLY A 251 -9.79 -2.41 -6.07
CA GLY A 251 -11.25 -2.59 -6.00
C GLY A 251 -11.68 -4.04 -5.74
N SER A 252 -10.77 -4.97 -5.51
CA SER A 252 -11.09 -6.39 -5.27
C SER A 252 -10.83 -6.79 -3.81
N SER A 253 -11.66 -7.69 -3.30
CA SER A 253 -11.41 -8.35 -2.01
C SER A 253 -10.29 -9.39 -2.15
N VAL A 254 -9.57 -9.62 -1.04
CA VAL A 254 -8.61 -10.71 -0.93
C VAL A 254 -9.33 -11.91 -0.31
N GLY A 255 -9.66 -12.91 -1.13
CA GLY A 255 -10.17 -14.19 -0.64
C GLY A 255 -9.08 -15.02 0.04
N SER A 256 -9.49 -16.06 0.77
CA SER A 256 -8.56 -16.98 1.46
C SER A 256 -7.63 -17.74 0.51
N ASN A 257 -8.05 -17.89 -0.75
CA ASN A 257 -7.34 -18.60 -1.81
C ASN A 257 -6.51 -17.67 -2.71
N VAL A 258 -6.35 -16.39 -2.37
CA VAL A 258 -5.55 -15.47 -3.19
C VAL A 258 -4.07 -15.66 -2.91
N CYS A 259 -3.30 -15.79 -3.99
CA CYS A 259 -1.85 -15.83 -4.00
C CYS A 259 -1.28 -14.74 -4.92
N ILE A 260 -0.06 -14.30 -4.62
CA ILE A 260 0.77 -13.59 -5.61
C ILE A 260 1.87 -14.52 -6.08
N ALA A 261 1.87 -14.81 -7.38
CA ALA A 261 2.96 -15.50 -8.06
C ALA A 261 4.03 -14.48 -8.44
N PHE A 262 5.31 -14.81 -8.23
CA PHE A 262 6.45 -13.93 -8.49
C PHE A 262 7.65 -14.71 -9.01
N ALA A 263 8.37 -14.11 -9.95
CA ALA A 263 9.69 -14.54 -10.39
C ALA A 263 10.57 -13.33 -10.69
N MET A 264 11.88 -13.53 -10.59
CA MET A 264 12.91 -12.54 -10.93
C MET A 264 14.14 -13.25 -11.49
N THR A 265 14.74 -12.71 -12.54
CA THR A 265 16.02 -13.16 -13.08
C THR A 265 17.06 -12.05 -12.98
N HIS A 266 18.34 -12.44 -12.92
CA HIS A 266 19.49 -11.57 -12.68
C HIS A 266 20.52 -11.77 -13.79
N GLY A 267 20.95 -10.67 -14.40
CA GLY A 267 21.78 -10.66 -15.60
C GLY A 267 21.02 -11.02 -16.87
N GLY A 268 21.80 -11.26 -17.91
CA GLY A 268 21.33 -11.55 -19.26
C GLY A 268 22.48 -11.60 -20.27
N VAL A 269 22.20 -12.21 -21.40
CA VAL A 269 23.11 -12.36 -22.52
C VAL A 269 22.95 -11.14 -23.45
N PRO A 270 24.02 -10.71 -24.15
CA PRO A 270 25.40 -11.19 -24.03
C PRO A 270 26.20 -10.53 -22.89
N ASN A 271 25.75 -9.42 -22.31
CA ASN A 271 26.59 -8.58 -21.45
C ASN A 271 25.83 -7.83 -20.35
N GLU A 272 24.67 -8.31 -19.91
CA GLU A 272 23.96 -7.67 -18.81
C GLU A 272 24.49 -8.14 -17.45
N PRO A 273 24.88 -7.21 -16.56
CA PRO A 273 25.42 -7.57 -15.26
C PRO A 273 24.34 -8.18 -14.37
N TYR A 274 24.74 -8.94 -13.35
CA TYR A 274 23.83 -9.50 -12.34
C TYR A 274 22.89 -8.46 -11.72
N SER A 275 23.33 -7.19 -11.61
CA SER A 275 22.52 -6.09 -11.08
C SER A 275 21.35 -5.67 -11.99
N PHE A 276 21.37 -6.06 -13.27
CA PHE A 276 20.23 -5.91 -14.17
C PHE A 276 19.26 -7.06 -13.92
N THR A 277 18.04 -6.74 -13.51
CA THR A 277 17.04 -7.77 -13.23
C THR A 277 15.82 -7.61 -14.11
N ARG A 278 15.17 -8.74 -14.38
CA ARG A 278 13.82 -8.80 -14.96
C ARG A 278 12.92 -9.45 -13.92
N ALA A 279 11.74 -8.92 -13.70
CA ALA A 279 10.79 -9.47 -12.75
C ALA A 279 9.42 -9.55 -13.37
N ALA A 280 8.65 -10.53 -12.91
CA ALA A 280 7.23 -10.58 -13.17
C ALA A 280 6.44 -11.08 -11.97
N ALA A 281 5.22 -10.55 -11.86
CA ALA A 281 4.26 -10.96 -10.85
C ALA A 281 2.85 -11.01 -11.40
N ARG A 282 2.03 -11.88 -10.84
CA ARG A 282 0.60 -11.97 -11.17
C ARG A 282 -0.24 -12.32 -9.95
N TRP A 283 -1.43 -11.74 -9.91
CA TRP A 283 -2.48 -12.14 -8.98
C TRP A 283 -3.04 -13.49 -9.43
N THR A 284 -3.05 -14.48 -8.54
CA THR A 284 -3.48 -15.85 -8.85
C THR A 284 -4.24 -16.47 -7.67
N TYR A 285 -4.54 -17.76 -7.79
CA TYR A 285 -5.25 -18.54 -6.78
C TYR A 285 -4.46 -19.76 -6.35
N CYS A 286 -4.64 -20.13 -5.09
CA CYS A 286 -3.95 -21.18 -4.39
C CYS A 286 -4.70 -21.58 -3.10
#